data_AF-A0A4V2AIA6-F1
#
_entry.id   AF-A0A4V2AIA6-F1
#
_cell.length_a   1.000
_cell.length_b   1.000
_cell.length_c   1.000
_cell.angle_alpha   90.00
_cell.angle_beta   90.00
_cell.angle_gamma   90.00
#
_symmetry.space_group_name_H-M   'P 1'
#
loop_
_entity.id
_entity.type
_entity.pdbx_description
1 polymer ?
#
loop_
_entity_poly.entity_id
_entity_poly.type
_entity_poly.pdbx_seq_one_letter_code
_entity_poly.pdbx_strand_id
1 'polypeptide(L)'
;MKIGWISLFLRLSLVLLISTAAHSAHAQFYRDAYVEAECPDSGTGSYLSRVTSITGFSGSGYVRSAANTTAATFNNTSADRAVYTFKAYRYGTFSPWFRVNTNNSASDDSFFFRIDGGGWTTVSSIPAGSGWRWVGAVGQYMGPGNHTIEIANREDGLNIDKLGMLYDGSAAPTGTGGPAYNCPTPMYFESECRTSGWGEYVWDKKAKAGFSGRGYLEASTTSTDVNTSAGEVLYPFESGAGAYNFFFRIHNNSNASNDSWFYRIDSGPWVTMNNTSGLGSGWRWAQGSASVTLTRGDHTLRIKNREALLSVDKLAFVPTTATGPSGTSLGGTGVNCEPFQTMSDWDYFEVGEYFNTHANYFAVYGDHMLSAHDDWHLLNGPGGTDGPGSGTAFMGFHRAMMNELRKFAMENDGRHALPISTVGLVIPPWLGDAMQALGAAGFSEEYAPRFNDQMTDWGLPSYLTVNATPSANWLNSSVWVGVNNYTRIGDMPDLDTLGQAIAVEYHASLHSAVGGTMSSFYSPADPIFYGWHGLIDGLADVWLATPKGQAWAAANPTHPFLAVGFTSHHGWDNADFAP
;
A
#
# COMPACT_ATOMS: atom_id res chain seq x y z
N MET A 1 -51.43 -50.98 0.66
CA MET A 1 -51.04 -51.17 2.07
C MET A 1 -49.73 -50.40 2.26
N LYS A 2 -49.79 -49.07 2.44
CA LYS A 2 -49.86 -48.27 3.69
C LYS A 2 -48.63 -48.41 4.61
N ILE A 3 -47.99 -47.25 4.84
CA ILE A 3 -47.14 -46.81 5.97
C ILE A 3 -45.64 -47.17 5.84
N GLY A 4 -44.66 -46.27 6.01
CA GLY A 4 -44.67 -44.90 6.54
C GLY A 4 -43.34 -44.16 6.39
N TRP A 5 -43.44 -42.84 6.53
CA TRP A 5 -42.43 -41.79 6.43
C TRP A 5 -41.55 -41.66 7.69
N ILE A 6 -40.36 -41.02 7.58
CA ILE A 6 -39.94 -39.78 8.32
C ILE A 6 -38.40 -39.58 8.27
N SER A 7 -37.98 -38.48 7.62
CA SER A 7 -36.86 -37.50 7.86
C SER A 7 -35.47 -37.95 8.38
N LEU A 8 -34.32 -37.31 8.09
CA LEU A 8 -34.01 -35.87 8.20
C LEU A 8 -32.55 -35.61 7.74
N PHE A 9 -32.37 -34.66 6.82
CA PHE A 9 -31.20 -33.76 6.59
C PHE A 9 -29.74 -34.28 6.72
N LEU A 10 -29.04 -34.32 5.58
CA LEU A 10 -27.64 -33.90 5.51
C LEU A 10 -27.40 -33.15 4.19
N ARG A 11 -27.60 -31.82 4.21
CA ARG A 11 -27.12 -30.93 3.15
C ARG A 11 -25.68 -30.57 3.50
N LEU A 12 -24.73 -31.15 2.76
CA LEU A 12 -23.33 -30.75 2.80
C LEU A 12 -23.22 -29.39 2.08
N SER A 13 -23.25 -28.29 2.84
CA SER A 13 -22.89 -26.97 2.33
C SER A 13 -21.37 -26.89 2.26
N LEU A 14 -20.80 -27.14 1.09
CA LEU A 14 -19.43 -26.80 0.78
C LEU A 14 -19.34 -25.27 0.64
N VAL A 15 -19.02 -24.59 1.75
CA VAL A 15 -18.64 -23.17 1.72
C VAL A 15 -17.25 -23.10 1.11
N LEU A 16 -17.20 -22.75 -0.17
CA LEU A 16 -15.97 -22.37 -0.86
C LEU A 16 -15.49 -21.05 -0.24
N LEU A 17 -14.56 -21.15 0.72
CA LEU A 17 -13.77 -20.02 1.22
C LEU A 17 -12.85 -19.56 0.08
N ILE A 18 -13.38 -18.75 -0.82
CA ILE A 18 -12.56 -17.91 -1.68
C ILE A 18 -12.01 -16.83 -0.75
N SER A 19 -10.77 -17.00 -0.29
CA SER A 19 -9.99 -15.89 0.23
C SER A 19 -9.76 -14.93 -0.93
N THR A 20 -10.68 -13.99 -1.14
CA THR A 20 -10.39 -12.82 -1.95
C THR A 20 -9.21 -12.14 -1.29
N ALA A 21 -8.05 -12.18 -1.93
CA ALA A 21 -6.90 -11.39 -1.52
C ALA A 21 -7.36 -9.94 -1.42
N ALA A 22 -7.57 -9.48 -0.18
CA ALA A 22 -7.80 -8.08 0.10
C ALA A 22 -6.59 -7.35 -0.44
N HIS A 23 -6.82 -6.49 -1.42
CA HIS A 23 -5.78 -5.60 -1.91
C HIS A 23 -5.34 -4.76 -0.71
N SER A 24 -4.05 -4.79 -0.39
CA SER A 24 -3.46 -4.10 0.75
C SER A 24 -3.97 -2.66 0.80
N ALA A 25 -4.74 -2.33 1.84
CA ALA A 25 -5.25 -0.99 2.05
C ALA A 25 -4.08 -0.04 2.40
N HIS A 26 -3.52 0.65 1.41
CA HIS A 26 -2.30 1.46 1.56
C HIS A 26 -2.53 2.93 2.01
N ALA A 27 -3.76 3.35 2.32
CA ALA A 27 -4.01 4.75 2.72
C ALA A 27 -3.89 4.99 4.23
N GLN A 28 -3.56 3.96 5.00
CA GLN A 28 -3.41 4.02 6.46
C GLN A 28 -2.19 3.17 6.87
N PHE A 29 -1.03 3.45 6.28
CA PHE A 29 0.23 2.81 6.68
C PHE A 29 0.71 3.43 7.99
N TYR A 30 0.09 3.04 9.10
CA TYR A 30 0.58 3.45 10.41
C TYR A 30 1.70 2.49 10.83
N ARG A 31 2.89 3.06 11.06
CA ARG A 31 4.01 2.36 11.72
C ARG A 31 3.58 1.78 13.07
N ASP A 32 2.66 2.46 13.75
CA ASP A 32 2.08 2.08 15.04
C ASP A 32 0.58 1.83 14.88
N ALA A 33 0.07 0.69 15.33
CA ALA A 33 -1.37 0.40 15.23
C ALA A 33 -2.09 0.81 16.51
N TYR A 34 -3.27 1.45 16.40
CA TYR A 34 -4.10 1.78 17.54
C TYR A 34 -5.50 1.19 17.40
N VAL A 35 -6.06 0.72 18.52
CA VAL A 35 -7.44 0.22 18.60
C VAL A 35 -8.15 0.80 19.82
N GLU A 36 -9.36 1.29 19.62
CA GLU A 36 -10.25 1.76 20.68
C GLU A 36 -10.76 0.57 21.50
N ALA A 37 -10.63 0.63 22.83
CA ALA A 37 -10.89 -0.52 23.67
C ALA A 37 -12.39 -0.88 23.69
N GLU A 38 -13.28 0.09 23.49
CA GLU A 38 -14.73 -0.10 23.53
C GLU A 38 -15.33 -0.82 22.31
N CYS A 39 -14.51 -1.16 21.32
CA CYS A 39 -14.91 -1.94 20.13
C CYS A 39 -14.03 -3.18 19.92
N PRO A 40 -14.10 -4.18 20.83
CA PRO A 40 -13.41 -5.44 20.61
C PRO A 40 -14.05 -6.23 19.45
N ASP A 41 -13.26 -7.11 18.81
CA ASP A 41 -13.78 -8.07 17.81
C ASP A 41 -14.73 -9.07 18.43
N SER A 42 -14.39 -9.49 19.64
CA SER A 42 -15.15 -10.42 20.43
C SER A 42 -14.80 -10.25 21.90
N GLY A 43 -15.71 -10.68 22.76
CA GLY A 43 -15.46 -10.71 24.19
C GLY A 43 -16.32 -11.75 24.89
N THR A 44 -15.89 -12.14 26.08
CA THR A 44 -16.66 -12.98 27.00
C THR A 44 -16.80 -12.24 28.32
N GLY A 45 -17.84 -12.56 29.08
CA GLY A 45 -18.12 -11.92 30.36
C GLY A 45 -18.86 -10.60 30.24
N SER A 46 -18.61 -9.71 31.20
CA SER A 46 -19.39 -8.51 31.48
C SER A 46 -18.54 -7.24 31.42
N TYR A 47 -17.45 -7.21 30.64
CA TYR A 47 -16.77 -5.94 30.34
C TYR A 47 -17.83 -4.91 29.92
N LEU A 48 -17.97 -3.85 30.70
CA LEU A 48 -18.87 -2.77 30.35
C LEU A 48 -18.20 -2.00 29.21
N SER A 49 -18.70 -2.15 28.00
CA SER A 49 -18.21 -1.43 26.82
C SER A 49 -18.91 -0.10 26.63
N ARG A 50 -18.22 0.87 26.03
CA ARG A 50 -18.73 2.22 25.69
C ARG A 50 -19.23 2.98 26.93
N VAL A 51 -18.53 2.81 28.05
CA VAL A 51 -18.81 3.58 29.27
C VAL A 51 -18.33 5.01 29.07
N THR A 52 -19.10 5.98 29.56
CA THR A 52 -18.83 7.42 29.36
C THR A 52 -18.79 8.21 30.67
N SER A 53 -18.81 7.54 31.83
CA SER A 53 -18.89 8.20 33.15
C SER A 53 -17.62 8.93 33.60
N ILE A 54 -16.51 8.78 32.88
CA ILE A 54 -15.25 9.49 33.11
C ILE A 54 -14.94 10.27 31.83
N THR A 55 -14.57 11.54 31.91
CA THR A 55 -14.28 12.35 30.71
C THR A 55 -12.84 12.13 30.21
N GLY A 56 -12.55 12.56 28.98
CA GLY A 56 -11.20 12.54 28.40
C GLY A 56 -10.76 11.21 27.77
N PHE A 57 -11.70 10.27 27.58
CA PHE A 57 -11.51 9.06 26.76
C PHE A 57 -11.36 9.41 25.28
N SER A 58 -10.79 8.48 24.51
CA SER A 58 -10.74 8.49 23.05
C SER A 58 -12.00 7.86 22.47
N GLY A 59 -12.31 8.16 21.21
CA GLY A 59 -13.45 7.53 20.54
C GLY A 59 -14.79 7.82 21.20
N SER A 60 -15.55 6.76 21.50
CA SER A 60 -16.95 6.81 21.92
C SER A 60 -17.19 6.37 23.37
N GLY A 61 -16.16 5.90 24.05
CA GLY A 61 -16.20 5.49 25.45
C GLY A 61 -14.97 4.66 25.79
N TYR A 62 -15.04 3.92 26.89
CA TYR A 62 -13.97 2.99 27.30
C TYR A 62 -14.57 1.66 27.76
N VAL A 63 -13.72 0.65 27.97
CA VAL A 63 -14.12 -0.59 28.67
C VAL A 63 -13.79 -0.51 30.15
N ARG A 64 -14.69 -1.03 30.97
CA ARG A 64 -14.46 -1.19 32.41
C ARG A 64 -14.68 -2.63 32.82
N SER A 65 -13.70 -3.19 33.52
CA SER A 65 -13.82 -4.52 34.13
C SER A 65 -14.96 -4.55 35.14
N ALA A 66 -15.80 -5.58 35.09
CA ALA A 66 -16.93 -5.77 36.02
C ALA A 66 -16.71 -6.93 36.99
N ALA A 67 -15.74 -7.81 36.70
CA ALA A 67 -15.42 -8.97 37.52
C ALA A 67 -14.03 -8.85 38.18
N ASN A 68 -13.86 -9.54 39.31
CA ASN A 68 -12.59 -9.61 40.04
C ASN A 68 -12.18 -11.07 40.22
N THR A 69 -10.91 -11.39 39.94
CA THR A 69 -10.34 -12.75 40.06
C THR A 69 -9.33 -12.88 41.20
N THR A 70 -8.73 -11.78 41.67
CA THR A 70 -7.65 -11.71 42.68
C THR A 70 -6.38 -12.54 42.39
N ALA A 71 -6.31 -13.29 41.28
CA ALA A 71 -5.20 -14.19 40.96
C ALA A 71 -3.92 -13.41 40.62
N ALA A 72 -2.76 -13.80 41.15
CA ALA A 72 -1.50 -13.12 40.87
C ALA A 72 -1.01 -13.33 39.42
N THR A 73 -1.27 -14.50 38.87
CA THR A 73 -0.98 -14.88 37.48
C THR A 73 -2.26 -15.39 36.83
N PHE A 74 -2.37 -15.27 35.50
CA PHE A 74 -3.52 -15.79 34.79
C PHE A 74 -3.68 -17.30 35.05
N ASN A 75 -4.85 -17.69 35.56
CA ASN A 75 -5.21 -19.06 35.93
C ASN A 75 -6.54 -19.49 35.29
N ASN A 76 -6.94 -18.81 34.21
CA ASN A 76 -8.17 -19.07 33.46
C ASN A 76 -9.48 -18.81 34.24
N THR A 77 -9.45 -18.03 35.33
CA THR A 77 -10.66 -17.62 36.06
C THR A 77 -11.18 -16.23 35.69
N SER A 78 -10.53 -15.53 34.75
CA SER A 78 -11.02 -14.25 34.22
C SER A 78 -12.33 -14.45 33.49
N ALA A 79 -13.39 -13.83 34.03
CA ALA A 79 -14.72 -13.86 33.43
C ALA A 79 -14.81 -12.89 32.24
N ASP A 80 -14.14 -11.74 32.33
CA ASP A 80 -14.16 -10.68 31.33
C ASP A 80 -12.92 -10.82 30.43
N ARG A 81 -13.14 -11.04 29.13
CA ARG A 81 -12.09 -11.10 28.10
C ARG A 81 -12.51 -10.29 26.89
N ALA A 82 -11.56 -9.63 26.24
CA ALA A 82 -11.79 -8.89 25.01
C ALA A 82 -10.61 -9.09 24.05
N VAL A 83 -10.93 -9.38 22.79
CA VAL A 83 -9.96 -9.64 21.71
C VAL A 83 -10.00 -8.50 20.72
N TYR A 84 -8.80 -8.04 20.32
CA TYR A 84 -8.61 -7.00 19.32
C TYR A 84 -7.62 -7.48 18.28
N THR A 85 -8.03 -7.47 17.01
CA THR A 85 -7.14 -7.61 15.88
C THR A 85 -6.41 -6.29 15.65
N PHE A 86 -5.17 -6.33 15.19
CA PHE A 86 -4.45 -5.19 14.64
C PHE A 86 -3.56 -5.69 13.51
N LYS A 87 -3.09 -4.78 12.65
CA LYS A 87 -2.24 -5.14 11.52
C LYS A 87 -0.83 -4.61 11.73
N ALA A 88 0.15 -5.49 11.68
CA ALA A 88 1.54 -5.12 11.55
C ALA A 88 1.88 -5.07 10.06
N TYR A 89 2.49 -3.99 9.60
CA TYR A 89 2.84 -3.83 8.18
C TYR A 89 4.29 -4.22 7.86
N ARG A 90 5.09 -4.53 8.88
CA ARG A 90 6.50 -4.88 8.76
C ARG A 90 6.90 -5.85 9.85
N TYR A 91 8.00 -6.56 9.61
CA TYR A 91 8.68 -7.31 10.65
C TYR A 91 9.24 -6.36 11.71
N GLY A 92 9.17 -6.76 12.97
CA GLY A 92 9.80 -6.03 14.06
C GLY A 92 9.24 -6.37 15.43
N THR A 93 9.85 -5.76 16.44
CA THR A 93 9.35 -5.82 17.81
C THR A 93 8.30 -4.73 18.00
N PHE A 94 7.10 -5.11 18.44
CA PHE A 94 6.04 -4.16 18.77
C PHE A 94 5.72 -4.24 20.27
N SER A 95 5.80 -3.09 20.94
CA SER A 95 5.46 -2.94 22.35
C SER A 95 3.99 -2.59 22.52
N PRO A 96 3.22 -3.38 23.28
CA PRO A 96 1.84 -3.03 23.62
C PRO A 96 1.80 -1.90 24.65
N TRP A 97 0.92 -0.95 24.41
CA TRP A 97 0.61 0.18 25.28
C TRP A 97 -0.89 0.21 25.55
N PHE A 98 -1.26 0.50 26.79
CA PHE A 98 -2.66 0.56 27.22
C PHE A 98 -2.94 1.91 27.86
N ARG A 99 -3.97 2.61 27.38
CA ARG A 99 -4.45 3.86 27.96
C ARG A 99 -5.44 3.53 29.05
N VAL A 100 -5.04 3.71 30.30
CA VAL A 100 -5.76 3.24 31.49
C VAL A 100 -6.11 4.38 32.43
N ASN A 101 -7.12 4.14 33.27
CA ASN A 101 -7.49 5.02 34.37
C ASN A 101 -7.99 4.17 35.55
N THR A 102 -7.29 4.26 36.68
CA THR A 102 -7.66 3.52 37.91
C THR A 102 -8.70 4.27 38.76
N ASN A 103 -9.09 5.48 38.35
CA ASN A 103 -10.09 6.32 38.99
C ASN A 103 -9.86 6.51 40.50
N ASN A 104 -8.60 6.78 40.88
CA ASN A 104 -8.12 6.89 42.28
C ASN A 104 -8.23 5.61 43.12
N SER A 105 -8.53 4.45 42.53
CA SER A 105 -8.44 3.16 43.23
C SER A 105 -7.02 2.61 43.09
N ALA A 106 -6.46 2.14 44.21
CA ALA A 106 -5.24 1.33 44.24
C ALA A 106 -5.54 -0.18 44.18
N SER A 107 -6.82 -0.55 44.22
CA SER A 107 -7.30 -1.94 44.13
C SER A 107 -7.75 -2.31 42.71
N ASP A 108 -7.76 -1.34 41.79
CA ASP A 108 -8.23 -1.47 40.41
C ASP A 108 -7.04 -1.15 39.49
N ASP A 109 -5.91 -1.83 39.71
CA ASP A 109 -4.59 -1.42 39.21
C ASP A 109 -3.93 -2.47 38.31
N SER A 110 -4.68 -3.47 37.89
CA SER A 110 -4.13 -4.59 37.16
C SER A 110 -5.07 -5.33 36.22
N PHE A 111 -4.48 -5.98 35.22
CA PHE A 111 -5.14 -6.83 34.22
C PHE A 111 -4.14 -7.80 33.59
N PHE A 112 -4.63 -8.73 32.77
CA PHE A 112 -3.79 -9.62 31.98
C PHE A 112 -3.90 -9.27 30.48
N PHE A 113 -2.84 -9.50 29.73
CA PHE A 113 -2.90 -9.49 28.28
C PHE A 113 -2.06 -10.62 27.66
N ARG A 114 -2.32 -10.93 26.39
CA ARG A 114 -1.45 -11.76 25.56
C ARG A 114 -1.55 -11.37 24.09
N ILE A 115 -0.54 -11.72 23.32
CA ILE A 115 -0.49 -11.49 21.86
C ILE A 115 -0.48 -12.84 21.16
N ASP A 116 -1.25 -12.98 20.08
CA ASP A 116 -1.33 -14.15 19.19
C ASP A 116 -1.49 -15.50 19.91
N GLY A 117 -2.32 -15.51 20.97
CA GLY A 117 -2.57 -16.71 21.75
C GLY A 117 -1.39 -17.19 22.60
N GLY A 118 -0.32 -16.40 22.71
CA GLY A 118 0.86 -16.68 23.52
C GLY A 118 0.59 -16.70 25.04
N GLY A 119 1.67 -16.69 25.80
CA GLY A 119 1.60 -16.65 27.27
C GLY A 119 0.94 -15.38 27.78
N TRP A 120 0.19 -15.48 28.87
CA TRP A 120 -0.42 -14.34 29.54
C TRP A 120 0.62 -13.55 30.34
N THR A 121 0.59 -12.24 30.19
CA THR A 121 1.40 -11.28 30.95
C THR A 121 0.51 -10.48 31.88
N THR A 122 0.95 -10.30 33.13
CA THR A 122 0.28 -9.43 34.10
C THR A 122 0.80 -8.00 33.95
N VAL A 123 -0.11 -7.04 33.81
CA VAL A 123 0.17 -5.62 34.04
C VAL A 123 -0.42 -5.30 35.42
N SER A 124 0.39 -4.78 36.33
CA SER A 124 0.00 -4.53 37.72
C SER A 124 0.71 -3.32 38.30
N SER A 125 0.30 -2.90 39.50
CA SER A 125 0.92 -1.78 40.22
C SER A 125 0.79 -0.47 39.45
N ILE A 126 -0.32 -0.30 38.71
CA ILE A 126 -0.62 0.94 38.00
C ILE A 126 -0.89 2.01 39.05
N PRO A 127 -0.14 3.14 39.06
CA PRO A 127 -0.30 4.13 40.12
C PRO A 127 -1.72 4.68 40.21
N ALA A 128 -2.28 4.64 41.42
CA ALA A 128 -3.61 5.19 41.68
C ALA A 128 -3.67 6.68 41.28
N GLY A 129 -4.71 7.05 40.52
CA GLY A 129 -4.98 8.45 40.27
C GLY A 129 -6.16 8.69 39.34
N SER A 130 -6.61 9.94 39.28
CA SER A 130 -7.59 10.40 38.31
C SER A 130 -6.90 10.82 37.02
N GLY A 131 -7.41 10.34 35.89
CA GLY A 131 -6.96 10.73 34.56
C GLY A 131 -6.30 9.58 33.80
N TRP A 132 -6.45 9.67 32.48
CA TRP A 132 -5.95 8.69 31.52
C TRP A 132 -4.44 8.77 31.38
N ARG A 133 -3.78 7.61 31.42
CA ARG A 133 -2.33 7.48 31.25
C ARG A 133 -1.99 6.25 30.42
N TRP A 134 -0.89 6.31 29.68
CA TRP A 134 -0.38 5.16 28.95
C TRP A 134 0.53 4.32 29.86
N VAL A 135 0.31 3.01 29.87
CA VAL A 135 1.19 2.02 30.49
C VAL A 135 1.69 1.07 29.40
N GLY A 136 3.01 0.96 29.27
CA GLY A 136 3.65 0.08 28.30
C GLY A 136 3.99 -1.27 28.92
N ALA A 137 4.01 -2.32 28.10
CA ALA A 137 4.54 -3.62 28.47
C ALA A 137 5.60 -4.08 27.45
N VAL A 138 6.28 -5.18 27.77
CA VAL A 138 7.37 -5.71 26.96
C VAL A 138 6.86 -6.10 25.57
N GLY A 139 7.59 -5.66 24.54
CA GLY A 139 7.25 -5.94 23.16
C GLY A 139 7.56 -7.37 22.71
N GLN A 140 6.90 -7.77 21.62
CA GLN A 140 7.05 -9.06 20.97
C GLN A 140 7.44 -8.87 19.51
N TYR A 141 8.37 -9.70 19.02
CA TYR A 141 8.71 -9.75 17.60
C TYR A 141 7.58 -10.42 16.81
N MET A 142 7.12 -9.75 15.75
CA MET A 142 6.07 -10.22 14.87
C MET A 142 6.39 -9.87 13.41
N GLY A 143 5.82 -10.65 12.50
CA GLY A 143 5.89 -10.38 11.06
C GLY A 143 4.80 -9.43 10.59
N PRO A 144 4.77 -9.09 9.29
CA PRO A 144 3.65 -8.39 8.70
C PRO A 144 2.43 -9.31 8.64
N GLY A 145 1.25 -8.75 8.86
CA GLY A 145 -0.02 -9.46 8.84
C GLY A 145 -0.98 -9.02 9.92
N ASN A 146 -2.07 -9.77 10.04
CA ASN A 146 -3.04 -9.58 11.11
C ASN A 146 -2.57 -10.31 12.37
N HIS A 147 -2.59 -9.60 13.49
CA HIS A 147 -2.23 -10.06 14.82
C HIS A 147 -3.39 -9.82 15.77
N THR A 148 -3.36 -10.50 16.91
CA THR A 148 -4.36 -10.33 17.96
C THR A 148 -3.71 -9.93 19.26
N ILE A 149 -4.30 -8.97 19.95
CA ILE A 149 -4.06 -8.71 21.36
C ILE A 149 -5.34 -9.02 22.13
N GLU A 150 -5.19 -9.78 23.20
CA GLU A 150 -6.29 -10.13 24.08
C GLU A 150 -6.03 -9.55 25.46
N ILE A 151 -7.05 -8.97 26.07
CA ILE A 151 -7.05 -8.54 27.47
C ILE A 151 -8.01 -9.42 28.28
N ALA A 152 -7.69 -9.61 29.55
CA ALA A 152 -8.55 -10.27 30.51
C ALA A 152 -8.51 -9.56 31.85
N ASN A 153 -9.63 -9.55 32.56
CA ASN A 153 -9.69 -8.88 33.85
C ASN A 153 -8.86 -9.62 34.90
N ARG A 154 -8.20 -8.83 35.76
CA ARG A 154 -7.65 -9.32 37.03
C ARG A 154 -8.49 -8.77 38.19
N GLU A 155 -8.70 -7.46 38.19
CA GLU A 155 -9.52 -6.71 39.15
C GLU A 155 -10.72 -6.06 38.44
N ASP A 156 -11.77 -5.76 39.20
CA ASP A 156 -12.88 -4.94 38.73
C ASP A 156 -12.52 -3.44 38.76
N GLY A 157 -13.32 -2.61 38.10
CA GLY A 157 -13.20 -1.15 38.20
C GLY A 157 -12.11 -0.49 37.35
N LEU A 158 -11.07 -1.22 36.92
CA LEU A 158 -10.04 -0.71 36.01
C LEU A 158 -10.66 -0.33 34.67
N ASN A 159 -10.34 0.89 34.21
CA ASN A 159 -10.85 1.44 32.96
C ASN A 159 -9.73 1.42 31.91
N ILE A 160 -10.02 0.89 30.72
CA ILE A 160 -9.10 0.83 29.58
C ILE A 160 -9.80 1.52 28.41
N ASP A 161 -9.15 2.54 27.86
CA ASP A 161 -9.67 3.41 26.81
C ASP A 161 -9.19 2.99 25.43
N LYS A 162 -7.89 2.75 25.30
CA LYS A 162 -7.25 2.52 24.00
C LYS A 162 -6.04 1.63 24.14
N LEU A 163 -5.75 0.87 23.09
CA LEU A 163 -4.54 0.07 22.98
C LEU A 163 -3.70 0.58 21.81
N GLY A 164 -2.39 0.59 21.97
CA GLY A 164 -1.42 0.92 20.94
C GLY A 164 -0.40 -0.20 20.80
N MET A 165 -0.09 -0.61 19.58
CA MET A 165 0.97 -1.55 19.23
C MET A 165 2.06 -0.74 18.52
N LEU A 166 3.08 -0.33 19.27
CA LEU A 166 4.10 0.58 18.79
C LEU A 166 5.35 -0.16 18.37
N TYR A 167 5.88 0.16 17.21
CA TYR A 167 7.15 -0.38 16.73
C TYR A 167 8.31 0.05 17.66
N ASP A 168 9.30 -0.80 17.84
CA ASP A 168 10.48 -0.49 18.67
C ASP A 168 11.26 0.71 18.10
N GLY A 169 11.47 1.73 18.94
CA GLY A 169 11.97 3.04 18.52
C GLY A 169 10.89 4.12 18.30
N SER A 170 9.60 3.75 18.30
CA SER A 170 8.52 4.74 18.42
C SER A 170 8.54 5.40 19.80
N ALA A 171 8.31 6.71 19.83
CA ALA A 171 8.13 7.43 21.09
C ALA A 171 6.88 6.90 21.81
N ALA A 172 6.92 6.86 23.15
CA ALA A 172 5.77 6.48 23.95
C ALA A 172 4.53 7.33 23.61
N PRO A 173 3.32 6.76 23.57
CA PRO A 173 2.13 7.51 23.19
C PRO A 173 1.85 8.63 24.20
N THR A 174 1.38 9.77 23.70
CA THR A 174 0.91 10.89 24.52
C THR A 174 -0.55 11.19 24.21
N GLY A 175 -1.23 11.93 25.09
CA GLY A 175 -2.65 12.28 24.90
C GLY A 175 -3.51 11.03 24.68
N THR A 176 -4.27 11.00 23.58
CA THR A 176 -5.13 9.89 23.14
C THR A 176 -4.44 8.90 22.20
N GLY A 177 -3.13 9.06 21.93
CA GLY A 177 -2.42 8.26 20.93
C GLY A 177 -2.86 8.56 19.48
N GLY A 178 -2.49 7.67 18.56
CA GLY A 178 -2.83 7.76 17.14
C GLY A 178 -4.29 7.42 16.83
N PRO A 179 -4.72 7.61 15.58
CA PRO A 179 -6.08 7.28 15.16
C PRO A 179 -6.33 5.78 15.22
N ALA A 180 -7.55 5.39 15.56
CA ALA A 180 -7.99 4.00 15.64
C ALA A 180 -9.30 3.83 14.87
N TYR A 181 -9.39 2.73 14.11
CA TYR A 181 -10.46 2.53 13.12
C TYR A 181 -11.32 1.30 13.39
N ASN A 182 -11.07 0.55 14.47
CA ASN A 182 -11.85 -0.63 14.85
C ASN A 182 -13.27 -0.29 15.34
N CYS A 183 -13.50 0.94 15.80
CA CYS A 183 -14.83 1.44 16.04
C CYS A 183 -15.44 2.06 14.78
N PRO A 184 -16.76 1.94 14.56
CA PRO A 184 -17.44 2.74 13.56
C PRO A 184 -17.34 4.24 13.86
N THR A 185 -16.51 4.93 13.08
CA THR A 185 -16.25 6.37 13.23
C THR A 185 -16.34 7.08 11.88
N PRO A 186 -16.73 8.37 11.83
CA PRO A 186 -16.63 9.16 10.61
C PRO A 186 -15.17 9.27 10.13
N MET A 187 -14.96 9.01 8.85
CA MET A 187 -13.67 9.17 8.18
C MET A 187 -13.82 10.12 7.00
N TYR A 188 -12.82 10.97 6.80
CA TYR A 188 -12.77 11.92 5.70
C TYR A 188 -11.53 11.66 4.87
N PHE A 189 -11.63 11.86 3.56
CA PHE A 189 -10.54 11.64 2.62
C PHE A 189 -10.49 12.84 1.68
N GLU A 190 -9.33 13.46 1.51
CA GLU A 190 -9.20 14.43 0.41
C GLU A 190 -9.08 13.65 -0.90
N SER A 191 -9.81 14.09 -1.92
CA SER A 191 -9.92 13.38 -3.19
C SER A 191 -8.58 13.33 -3.95
N GLU A 192 -7.75 14.35 -3.80
CA GLU A 192 -6.47 14.43 -4.49
C GLU A 192 -5.47 13.37 -4.01
N CYS A 193 -5.62 12.87 -2.78
CA CYS A 193 -4.74 11.88 -2.14
C CYS A 193 -5.20 10.44 -2.40
N ARG A 194 -5.28 10.08 -3.68
CA ARG A 194 -5.64 8.74 -4.17
C ARG A 194 -4.41 7.83 -4.28
N THR A 195 -4.59 6.52 -4.10
CA THR A 195 -3.47 5.55 -4.14
C THR A 195 -3.17 4.99 -5.53
N SER A 196 -4.15 5.00 -6.44
CA SER A 196 -3.98 4.66 -7.87
C SER A 196 -5.17 5.12 -8.71
N GLY A 197 -4.97 5.11 -10.03
CA GLY A 197 -6.02 5.07 -11.05
C GLY A 197 -5.49 4.26 -12.24
N TRP A 198 -6.09 4.27 -13.42
CA TRP A 198 -5.59 3.58 -14.63
C TRP A 198 -6.02 4.34 -15.89
N GLY A 199 -5.25 4.21 -16.99
CA GLY A 199 -5.56 4.82 -18.30
C GLY A 199 -5.49 6.35 -18.28
N GLU A 200 -5.38 7.02 -19.45
CA GLU A 200 -5.29 8.49 -19.61
C GLU A 200 -5.88 9.29 -18.43
N TYR A 201 -5.02 9.55 -17.45
CA TYR A 201 -5.43 10.14 -16.19
C TYR A 201 -5.61 11.61 -16.44
N VAL A 202 -6.84 12.06 -16.41
CA VAL A 202 -7.12 13.50 -16.45
C VAL A 202 -8.16 13.78 -15.37
N TRP A 203 -7.94 13.22 -14.18
CA TRP A 203 -8.42 13.82 -12.94
C TRP A 203 -7.33 14.77 -12.46
N ASP A 204 -7.29 15.94 -13.09
CA ASP A 204 -6.26 16.94 -12.84
C ASP A 204 -6.46 17.55 -11.45
N LYS A 205 -5.37 17.66 -10.68
CA LYS A 205 -5.33 18.54 -9.51
C LYS A 205 -5.51 19.96 -10.02
N LYS A 206 -6.63 20.57 -9.69
CA LYS A 206 -6.93 21.96 -10.05
C LYS A 206 -7.15 22.78 -8.79
N ALA A 207 -7.08 24.11 -8.92
CA ALA A 207 -7.40 25.06 -7.86
C ALA A 207 -8.60 25.92 -8.28
N LYS A 208 -9.75 25.69 -7.63
CA LYS A 208 -10.95 26.54 -7.63
C LYS A 208 -10.99 27.23 -6.27
N ALA A 209 -11.80 28.26 -6.04
CA ALA A 209 -11.94 28.75 -4.67
C ALA A 209 -12.74 27.73 -3.82
N GLY A 210 -12.38 27.56 -2.54
CA GLY A 210 -13.21 26.85 -1.55
C GLY A 210 -13.11 25.31 -1.49
N PHE A 211 -12.08 24.70 -2.10
CA PHE A 211 -11.70 23.29 -1.89
C PHE A 211 -10.98 23.12 -0.53
N SER A 212 -10.86 21.89 -0.03
CA SER A 212 -10.02 21.53 1.13
C SER A 212 -8.72 20.86 0.69
N GLY A 213 -7.72 20.82 1.58
CA GLY A 213 -6.43 20.22 1.23
C GLY A 213 -5.66 21.05 0.20
N ARG A 214 -5.07 20.38 -0.79
CA ARG A 214 -4.18 20.98 -1.80
C ARG A 214 -4.80 21.03 -3.20
N GLY A 215 -5.97 20.44 -3.39
CA GLY A 215 -6.66 20.51 -4.67
C GLY A 215 -7.96 19.72 -4.65
N TYR A 216 -8.39 19.32 -5.84
CA TYR A 216 -9.54 18.45 -6.03
C TYR A 216 -9.32 17.67 -7.33
N LEU A 217 -10.08 16.60 -7.52
CA LEU A 217 -10.12 15.86 -8.76
C LEU A 217 -11.18 16.44 -9.70
N GLU A 218 -10.87 16.65 -10.99
CA GLU A 218 -11.87 16.97 -12.03
C GLU A 218 -11.90 15.97 -13.19
N ALA A 219 -13.04 15.35 -13.51
CA ALA A 219 -13.15 14.40 -14.61
C ALA A 219 -12.92 15.05 -15.98
N SER A 220 -12.27 14.37 -16.91
CA SER A 220 -12.03 14.89 -18.27
C SER A 220 -12.91 14.34 -19.36
N THR A 221 -13.43 13.13 -19.17
CA THR A 221 -14.16 12.38 -20.18
C THR A 221 -15.53 12.02 -19.66
N THR A 222 -16.46 11.84 -20.60
CA THR A 222 -17.81 11.35 -20.33
C THR A 222 -17.89 9.88 -20.74
N SER A 223 -18.42 9.01 -19.86
CA SER A 223 -18.72 7.62 -20.15
C SER A 223 -20.07 7.25 -19.54
N THR A 224 -21.04 6.88 -20.37
CA THR A 224 -22.37 6.49 -19.88
C THR A 224 -22.42 5.04 -19.38
N ASP A 225 -21.41 4.23 -19.71
CA ASP A 225 -21.23 2.86 -19.24
C ASP A 225 -19.98 2.77 -18.34
N VAL A 226 -20.12 2.13 -17.20
CA VAL A 226 -19.04 1.93 -16.22
C VAL A 226 -17.94 0.99 -16.75
N ASN A 227 -18.28 0.12 -17.70
CA ASN A 227 -17.34 -0.81 -18.32
C ASN A 227 -16.45 -0.13 -19.36
N THR A 228 -16.92 0.97 -19.96
CA THR A 228 -16.16 1.79 -20.92
C THR A 228 -15.53 3.01 -20.27
N SER A 229 -15.82 3.27 -18.99
CA SER A 229 -15.24 4.36 -18.22
C SER A 229 -13.75 4.07 -17.98
N ALA A 230 -12.91 4.90 -18.61
CA ALA A 230 -11.47 4.81 -18.56
C ALA A 230 -10.87 5.42 -17.29
N GLY A 231 -11.52 6.42 -16.68
CA GLY A 231 -11.01 7.09 -15.48
C GLY A 231 -11.51 6.44 -14.20
N GLU A 232 -10.65 5.68 -13.52
CA GLU A 232 -10.90 5.09 -12.18
C GLU A 232 -9.94 5.68 -11.15
N VAL A 233 -10.42 5.91 -9.92
CA VAL A 233 -9.58 6.28 -8.76
C VAL A 233 -9.90 5.36 -7.57
N LEU A 234 -8.87 5.03 -6.78
CA LEU A 234 -8.94 4.08 -5.67
C LEU A 234 -8.55 4.72 -4.32
N TYR A 235 -9.42 4.53 -3.32
CA TYR A 235 -9.22 4.92 -1.92
C TYR A 235 -9.35 3.69 -1.03
N PRO A 236 -8.24 3.11 -0.57
CA PRO A 236 -8.26 2.11 0.48
C PRO A 236 -8.56 2.77 1.84
N PHE A 237 -9.13 2.02 2.77
CA PHE A 237 -9.37 2.47 4.15
C PHE A 237 -9.60 1.29 5.10
N GLU A 238 -9.31 1.47 6.39
CA GLU A 238 -9.76 0.53 7.44
C GLU A 238 -11.05 1.06 8.07
N SER A 239 -11.96 0.16 8.44
CA SER A 239 -13.18 0.54 9.16
C SER A 239 -13.61 -0.47 10.21
N GLY A 240 -14.38 0.00 11.18
CA GLY A 240 -15.06 -0.85 12.16
C GLY A 240 -16.32 -1.45 11.56
N ALA A 241 -16.77 -2.59 12.08
CA ALA A 241 -17.97 -3.24 11.59
C ALA A 241 -19.22 -2.37 11.83
N GLY A 242 -19.95 -2.02 10.77
CA GLY A 242 -21.11 -1.16 10.87
C GLY A 242 -21.75 -0.79 9.53
N ALA A 243 -22.91 -0.14 9.58
CA ALA A 243 -23.52 0.45 8.40
C ALA A 243 -22.99 1.88 8.19
N TYR A 244 -22.61 2.20 6.95
CA TYR A 244 -22.03 3.49 6.58
C TYR A 244 -22.80 4.16 5.45
N ASN A 245 -22.92 5.48 5.56
CA ASN A 245 -23.31 6.39 4.49
C ASN A 245 -22.04 6.99 3.85
N PHE A 246 -22.09 7.17 2.54
CA PHE A 246 -20.99 7.72 1.75
C PHE A 246 -21.35 9.12 1.27
N PHE A 247 -20.41 10.04 1.36
CA PHE A 247 -20.59 11.42 0.94
C PHE A 247 -19.46 11.86 0.04
N PHE A 248 -19.80 12.68 -0.94
CA PHE A 248 -18.87 13.25 -1.91
C PHE A 248 -19.06 14.76 -1.90
N ARG A 249 -18.01 15.52 -1.62
CA ARG A 249 -18.01 16.97 -1.73
C ARG A 249 -17.69 17.31 -3.18
N ILE A 250 -18.72 17.70 -3.93
CA ILE A 250 -18.62 17.97 -5.36
C ILE A 250 -18.76 19.46 -5.66
N HIS A 251 -18.14 19.94 -6.73
CA HIS A 251 -18.40 21.29 -7.23
C HIS A 251 -19.62 21.25 -8.16
N ASN A 252 -20.77 21.62 -7.63
CA ASN A 252 -22.01 21.61 -8.39
C ASN A 252 -22.21 22.96 -9.10
N ASN A 253 -22.44 22.95 -10.41
CA ASN A 253 -22.72 24.16 -11.18
C ASN A 253 -24.23 24.40 -11.37
N SER A 254 -25.09 23.69 -10.63
CA SER A 254 -26.55 23.68 -10.80
C SER A 254 -26.99 23.35 -12.23
N ASN A 255 -26.20 22.55 -12.93
CA ASN A 255 -26.51 22.01 -14.25
C ASN A 255 -26.46 20.48 -14.20
N ALA A 256 -27.12 19.81 -15.14
CA ALA A 256 -27.25 18.36 -15.19
C ALA A 256 -26.20 17.68 -16.09
N SER A 257 -25.10 18.37 -16.43
CA SER A 257 -24.13 17.92 -17.43
C SER A 257 -22.77 17.55 -16.85
N ASN A 258 -22.53 17.77 -15.56
CA ASN A 258 -21.29 17.44 -14.86
C ASN A 258 -21.53 17.05 -13.39
N ASP A 259 -22.61 16.30 -13.15
CA ASP A 259 -23.21 16.11 -11.83
C ASP A 259 -23.31 14.63 -11.42
N SER A 260 -22.66 13.75 -12.18
CA SER A 260 -22.77 12.31 -12.03
C SER A 260 -21.45 11.52 -12.18
N TRP A 261 -21.37 10.41 -11.46
CA TRP A 261 -20.22 9.49 -11.42
C TRP A 261 -20.67 8.07 -11.05
N PHE A 262 -19.77 7.11 -11.22
CA PHE A 262 -19.94 5.77 -10.67
C PHE A 262 -19.07 5.61 -9.43
N TYR A 263 -19.55 4.86 -8.44
CA TYR A 263 -18.71 4.42 -7.34
C TYR A 263 -19.05 3.00 -6.92
N ARG A 264 -18.11 2.29 -6.31
CA ARG A 264 -18.36 1.02 -5.64
C ARG A 264 -17.50 0.89 -4.41
N ILE A 265 -17.98 0.08 -3.48
CA ILE A 265 -17.23 -0.34 -2.30
C ILE A 265 -16.85 -1.80 -2.50
N ASP A 266 -15.58 -2.11 -2.25
CA ASP A 266 -15.00 -3.43 -2.40
C ASP A 266 -15.31 -4.05 -3.77
N SER A 267 -15.76 -5.30 -3.77
CA SER A 267 -16.22 -6.04 -4.94
C SER A 267 -17.73 -5.87 -5.20
N GLY A 268 -18.38 -4.93 -4.51
CA GLY A 268 -19.79 -4.62 -4.68
C GLY A 268 -20.14 -4.08 -6.08
N PRO A 269 -21.44 -4.03 -6.41
CA PRO A 269 -21.89 -3.48 -7.69
C PRO A 269 -21.54 -2.00 -7.80
N TRP A 270 -21.30 -1.55 -9.04
CA TRP A 270 -21.20 -0.12 -9.32
C TRP A 270 -22.54 0.56 -9.11
N VAL A 271 -22.50 1.66 -8.36
CA VAL A 271 -23.64 2.53 -8.07
C VAL A 271 -23.46 3.82 -8.84
N THR A 272 -24.52 4.25 -9.52
CA THR A 272 -24.56 5.56 -10.17
C THR A 272 -24.98 6.63 -9.17
N MET A 273 -24.15 7.66 -9.02
CA MET A 273 -24.56 8.94 -8.46
C MET A 273 -24.95 9.89 -9.58
N ASN A 274 -26.11 10.52 -9.47
CA ASN A 274 -26.67 11.47 -10.43
C ASN A 274 -27.71 12.37 -9.76
N ASN A 275 -28.29 13.30 -10.54
CA ASN A 275 -29.35 14.21 -10.09
C ASN A 275 -28.92 15.09 -8.91
N THR A 276 -27.66 15.53 -8.90
CA THR A 276 -27.11 16.35 -7.82
C THR A 276 -27.33 17.85 -8.05
N SER A 277 -27.82 18.25 -9.23
CA SER A 277 -28.19 19.63 -9.59
C SER A 277 -29.04 20.39 -8.54
N GLY A 278 -29.85 19.70 -7.74
CA GLY A 278 -30.66 20.28 -6.66
C GLY A 278 -29.90 20.76 -5.41
N LEU A 279 -28.60 20.48 -5.28
CA LEU A 279 -27.79 20.86 -4.09
C LEU A 279 -27.38 22.35 -4.07
N GLY A 280 -27.65 23.09 -5.15
CA GLY A 280 -27.19 24.48 -5.34
C GLY A 280 -25.75 24.60 -5.83
N SER A 281 -25.28 25.82 -6.07
CA SER A 281 -24.00 26.08 -6.75
C SER A 281 -22.77 26.12 -5.83
N GLY A 282 -21.62 25.67 -6.33
CA GLY A 282 -20.34 25.58 -5.63
C GLY A 282 -20.13 24.24 -4.94
N TRP A 283 -19.16 24.18 -4.02
CA TRP A 283 -18.84 22.95 -3.28
C TRP A 283 -20.00 22.53 -2.36
N ARG A 284 -20.50 21.31 -2.55
CA ARG A 284 -21.64 20.74 -1.82
C ARG A 284 -21.42 19.26 -1.53
N TRP A 285 -21.85 18.83 -0.35
CA TRP A 285 -21.92 17.40 -0.02
C TRP A 285 -23.12 16.74 -0.69
N ALA A 286 -22.85 15.70 -1.47
CA ALA A 286 -23.83 14.77 -2.02
C ALA A 286 -23.73 13.44 -1.28
N GLN A 287 -24.83 12.95 -0.71
CA GLN A 287 -24.89 11.64 -0.07
C GLN A 287 -25.24 10.56 -1.10
N GLY A 288 -24.50 9.45 -1.07
CA GLY A 288 -24.81 8.25 -1.83
C GLY A 288 -26.22 7.73 -1.54
N SER A 289 -26.87 7.18 -2.57
CA SER A 289 -28.26 6.69 -2.50
C SER A 289 -28.44 5.43 -1.65
N ALA A 290 -27.36 4.73 -1.30
CA ALA A 290 -27.39 3.51 -0.51
C ALA A 290 -26.31 3.52 0.57
N SER A 291 -26.67 3.03 1.76
CA SER A 291 -25.70 2.67 2.80
C SER A 291 -25.12 1.28 2.50
N VAL A 292 -23.90 1.02 2.97
CA VAL A 292 -23.25 -0.30 2.88
C VAL A 292 -22.91 -0.77 4.30
N THR A 293 -23.14 -2.06 4.57
CA THR A 293 -22.66 -2.69 5.80
C THR A 293 -21.25 -3.19 5.56
N LEU A 294 -20.29 -2.63 6.29
CA LEU A 294 -18.89 -3.01 6.25
C LEU A 294 -18.59 -3.97 7.39
N THR A 295 -17.74 -4.95 7.10
CA THR A 295 -17.08 -5.74 8.13
C THR A 295 -16.00 -4.92 8.83
N ARG A 296 -15.41 -5.45 9.89
CA ARG A 296 -14.19 -4.85 10.40
C ARG A 296 -13.04 -5.12 9.43
N GLY A 297 -12.16 -4.15 9.23
CA GLY A 297 -10.86 -4.31 8.56
C GLY A 297 -10.74 -3.48 7.30
N ASP A 298 -9.98 -4.00 6.34
CA ASP A 298 -9.61 -3.32 5.10
C ASP A 298 -10.77 -3.27 4.10
N HIS A 299 -10.97 -2.11 3.51
CA HIS A 299 -11.96 -1.84 2.46
C HIS A 299 -11.38 -0.94 1.36
N THR A 300 -12.10 -0.88 0.25
CA THR A 300 -11.77 0.00 -0.88
C THR A 300 -13.00 0.75 -1.38
N LEU A 301 -12.84 2.03 -1.67
CA LEU A 301 -13.75 2.80 -2.50
C LEU A 301 -13.11 3.02 -3.86
N ARG A 302 -13.86 2.74 -4.91
CA ARG A 302 -13.49 3.09 -6.28
C ARG A 302 -14.48 4.08 -6.84
N ILE A 303 -14.00 5.09 -7.54
CA ILE A 303 -14.82 6.07 -8.25
C ILE A 303 -14.44 6.03 -9.72
N LYS A 304 -15.43 6.07 -10.60
CA LYS A 304 -15.27 6.12 -12.05
C LYS A 304 -15.97 7.32 -12.65
N ASN A 305 -15.36 7.93 -13.67
CA ASN A 305 -15.99 9.06 -14.36
C ASN A 305 -17.25 8.61 -15.10
N ARG A 306 -18.30 9.44 -15.02
CA ARG A 306 -19.51 9.29 -15.84
C ARG A 306 -19.70 10.52 -16.73
N GLU A 307 -19.56 11.71 -16.17
CA GLU A 307 -19.58 12.97 -16.91
C GLU A 307 -18.26 13.72 -16.75
N ALA A 308 -17.80 14.33 -17.83
CA ALA A 308 -16.67 15.25 -17.80
C ALA A 308 -16.99 16.48 -16.95
N LEU A 309 -15.94 17.12 -16.43
CA LEU A 309 -15.96 18.32 -15.60
C LEU A 309 -16.66 18.17 -14.25
N LEU A 310 -16.98 16.95 -13.81
CA LEU A 310 -17.34 16.69 -12.43
C LEU A 310 -16.10 16.95 -11.56
N SER A 311 -16.21 17.88 -10.61
CA SER A 311 -15.17 18.07 -9.61
C SER A 311 -15.55 17.40 -8.29
N VAL A 312 -14.66 16.59 -7.73
CA VAL A 312 -14.77 15.98 -6.40
C VAL A 312 -13.60 16.48 -5.58
N ASP A 313 -13.86 17.04 -4.41
CA ASP A 313 -12.85 17.62 -3.51
C ASP A 313 -12.59 16.72 -2.30
N LYS A 314 -13.65 16.17 -1.70
CA LYS A 314 -13.54 15.38 -0.48
C LYS A 314 -14.53 14.24 -0.45
N LEU A 315 -14.19 13.18 0.25
CA LEU A 315 -15.03 12.02 0.49
C LEU A 315 -15.24 11.86 1.99
N ALA A 316 -16.40 11.36 2.40
CA ALA A 316 -16.64 11.00 3.78
C ALA A 316 -17.39 9.68 3.90
N PHE A 317 -16.97 8.87 4.87
CA PHE A 317 -17.54 7.60 5.24
C PHE A 317 -18.05 7.75 6.65
N VAL A 318 -19.36 7.79 6.82
CA VAL A 318 -19.97 8.17 8.09
C VAL A 318 -20.88 7.03 8.56
N PRO A 319 -20.68 6.47 9.76
CA PRO A 319 -21.61 5.48 10.31
C PRO A 319 -23.05 6.01 10.26
N THR A 320 -24.03 5.16 9.97
CA THR A 320 -25.44 5.59 9.89
C THR A 320 -25.99 6.11 11.22
N THR A 321 -25.29 5.85 12.32
CA THR A 321 -25.56 6.37 13.67
C THR A 321 -25.01 7.77 13.91
N ALA A 322 -24.21 8.31 12.99
CA ALA A 322 -23.61 9.64 13.06
C ALA A 322 -24.21 10.58 12.00
N THR A 323 -24.19 11.87 12.29
CA THR A 323 -24.65 12.90 11.36
C THR A 323 -23.60 13.12 10.27
N GLY A 324 -24.01 12.93 9.01
CA GLY A 324 -23.15 13.18 7.86
C GLY A 324 -22.88 14.66 7.59
N PRO A 325 -21.83 14.99 6.82
CA PRO A 325 -21.58 16.37 6.41
C PRO A 325 -22.68 16.86 5.45
N SER A 326 -22.95 18.16 5.49
CA SER A 326 -23.96 18.80 4.65
C SER A 326 -23.54 20.19 4.20
N GLY A 327 -24.25 20.72 3.20
CA GLY A 327 -24.07 22.09 2.72
C GLY A 327 -22.65 22.34 2.20
N THR A 328 -22.06 23.46 2.61
CA THR A 328 -20.75 23.95 2.12
C THR A 328 -19.57 23.62 3.03
N SER A 329 -19.83 22.93 4.15
CA SER A 329 -18.80 22.60 5.15
C SER A 329 -17.61 21.86 4.54
N LEU A 330 -16.41 22.02 5.10
CA LEU A 330 -15.20 21.31 4.67
C LEU A 330 -15.12 19.86 5.19
N GLY A 331 -16.04 19.45 6.06
CA GLY A 331 -15.95 18.16 6.77
C GLY A 331 -14.82 18.12 7.79
N GLY A 332 -14.45 16.92 8.24
CA GLY A 332 -13.32 16.67 9.13
C GLY A 332 -11.99 16.59 8.39
N THR A 333 -10.89 16.44 9.12
CA THR A 333 -9.54 16.30 8.54
C THR A 333 -9.43 15.01 7.72
N GLY A 334 -8.86 15.10 6.51
CA GLY A 334 -8.58 13.95 5.66
C GLY A 334 -7.58 12.98 6.29
N VAL A 335 -7.84 11.67 6.20
CA VAL A 335 -6.99 10.61 6.78
C VAL A 335 -6.03 9.97 5.76
N ASN A 336 -6.12 10.36 4.49
CA ASN A 336 -5.36 9.78 3.38
C ASN A 336 -4.31 10.73 2.77
N CYS A 337 -4.31 12.00 3.17
CA CYS A 337 -3.25 12.92 2.82
C CYS A 337 -2.19 12.91 3.91
N GLU A 338 -1.46 11.82 4.02
CA GLU A 338 -0.13 11.90 4.62
C GLU A 338 0.74 12.80 3.71
N PRO A 339 1.77 13.49 4.24
CA PRO A 339 2.39 14.65 3.60
C PRO A 339 3.00 14.46 2.20
N PHE A 340 3.00 13.27 1.61
CA PHE A 340 3.66 12.99 0.33
C PHE A 340 2.93 11.95 -0.52
N GLN A 341 1.94 12.40 -1.30
CA GLN A 341 1.37 11.59 -2.38
C GLN A 341 1.03 12.47 -3.61
N THR A 342 2.06 12.94 -4.34
CA THR A 342 2.13 12.95 -5.81
C THR A 342 3.48 13.52 -6.30
N MET A 343 4.03 12.99 -7.41
CA MET A 343 5.24 13.52 -8.08
C MET A 343 5.11 14.99 -8.55
N SER A 344 3.91 15.56 -8.60
CA SER A 344 3.71 16.99 -8.87
C SER A 344 4.20 17.90 -7.74
N ASP A 345 4.52 17.35 -6.56
CA ASP A 345 5.05 18.11 -5.42
C ASP A 345 6.59 18.19 -5.45
N TRP A 346 7.24 17.70 -6.52
CA TRP A 346 8.71 17.74 -6.71
C TRP A 346 9.27 19.10 -7.06
N ASP A 347 8.42 20.09 -7.33
CA ASP A 347 8.90 21.32 -7.96
C ASP A 347 9.57 22.30 -7.00
N TYR A 348 9.66 22.05 -5.68
CA TYR A 348 10.46 22.95 -4.81
C TYR A 348 10.79 22.48 -3.36
N PHE A 349 10.45 21.26 -2.91
CA PHE A 349 10.75 20.84 -1.53
C PHE A 349 11.97 19.90 -1.43
N GLU A 350 13.05 20.51 -0.94
CA GLU A 350 14.23 19.95 -0.27
C GLU A 350 14.78 18.62 -0.81
N VAL A 351 15.38 18.69 -2.00
CA VAL A 351 16.69 18.10 -2.37
C VAL A 351 17.32 17.32 -1.19
N GLY A 352 17.64 17.97 -0.06
CA GLY A 352 18.28 17.33 1.11
C GLY A 352 17.57 16.14 1.80
N GLU A 353 16.23 16.08 1.86
CA GLU A 353 15.52 14.96 2.53
C GLU A 353 15.46 13.72 1.60
N TYR A 354 15.34 13.94 0.29
CA TYR A 354 15.52 12.91 -0.74
C TYR A 354 16.95 12.34 -0.69
N PHE A 355 17.98 13.18 -0.60
CA PHE A 355 19.37 12.71 -0.55
C PHE A 355 19.71 11.92 0.72
N ASN A 356 19.28 12.39 1.90
CA ASN A 356 19.57 11.69 3.15
C ASN A 356 18.83 10.35 3.29
N THR A 357 17.68 10.19 2.63
CA THR A 357 16.93 8.93 2.65
C THR A 357 17.39 7.99 1.55
N HIS A 358 17.58 8.45 0.31
CA HIS A 358 18.01 7.62 -0.81
C HIS A 358 19.47 7.20 -0.74
N ALA A 359 20.40 8.07 -0.31
CA ALA A 359 21.81 7.68 -0.20
C ALA A 359 22.03 6.63 0.89
N ASN A 360 21.38 6.78 2.05
CA ASN A 360 21.40 5.74 3.08
C ASN A 360 20.71 4.45 2.63
N TYR A 361 19.63 4.57 1.87
CA TYR A 361 18.91 3.43 1.30
C TYR A 361 19.78 2.64 0.30
N PHE A 362 20.45 3.31 -0.65
CA PHE A 362 21.33 2.66 -1.61
C PHE A 362 22.66 2.21 -0.98
N ALA A 363 23.15 2.86 0.08
CA ALA A 363 24.30 2.36 0.83
C ALA A 363 23.96 1.05 1.57
N VAL A 364 22.81 0.98 2.25
CA VAL A 364 22.42 -0.21 3.02
C VAL A 364 21.93 -1.35 2.12
N TYR A 365 21.08 -1.05 1.14
CA TYR A 365 20.56 -2.06 0.21
C TYR A 365 21.56 -2.45 -0.85
N GLY A 366 22.34 -1.48 -1.35
CA GLY A 366 23.40 -1.72 -2.32
C GLY A 366 24.32 -2.80 -1.80
N ASP A 367 24.89 -2.62 -0.60
CA ASP A 367 25.74 -3.61 0.07
C ASP A 367 25.08 -4.99 0.21
N HIS A 368 23.77 -5.03 0.47
CA HIS A 368 23.02 -6.28 0.57
C HIS A 368 22.86 -7.00 -0.78
N MET A 369 22.78 -6.26 -1.88
CA MET A 369 22.69 -6.79 -3.24
C MET A 369 24.03 -7.03 -3.92
N LEU A 370 25.13 -6.43 -3.45
CA LEU A 370 26.44 -6.56 -4.07
C LEU A 370 26.86 -8.02 -4.20
N SER A 371 26.77 -8.80 -3.11
CA SER A 371 27.15 -10.22 -3.15
C SER A 371 26.30 -11.01 -4.14
N ALA A 372 24.98 -10.76 -4.16
CA ALA A 372 24.08 -11.44 -5.07
C ALA A 372 24.31 -11.08 -6.53
N HIS A 373 24.59 -9.80 -6.80
CA HIS A 373 24.94 -9.29 -8.11
C HIS A 373 26.27 -9.89 -8.60
N ASP A 374 27.29 -9.92 -7.75
CA ASP A 374 28.59 -10.53 -8.03
C ASP A 374 28.48 -12.04 -8.28
N ASP A 375 27.79 -12.76 -7.40
CA ASP A 375 27.54 -14.20 -7.53
C ASP A 375 26.83 -14.51 -8.84
N TRP A 376 25.84 -13.69 -9.21
CA TRP A 376 25.13 -13.83 -10.47
C TRP A 376 26.05 -13.62 -11.70
N HIS A 377 26.90 -12.58 -11.71
CA HIS A 377 27.84 -12.37 -12.82
C HIS A 377 28.93 -13.44 -12.89
N LEU A 378 29.37 -13.99 -11.75
CA LEU A 378 30.31 -15.11 -11.70
C LEU A 378 29.74 -16.38 -12.32
N LEU A 379 28.43 -16.61 -12.16
CA LEU A 379 27.75 -17.81 -12.66
C LEU A 379 27.27 -17.68 -14.10
N ASN A 380 26.83 -16.49 -14.51
CA ASN A 380 26.12 -16.27 -15.78
C ASN A 380 26.93 -15.46 -16.80
N GLY A 381 28.16 -15.07 -16.45
CA GLY A 381 29.06 -14.28 -17.28
C GLY A 381 28.70 -12.79 -17.30
N PRO A 382 29.59 -11.94 -17.85
CA PRO A 382 29.35 -10.51 -17.95
C PRO A 382 28.12 -10.25 -18.83
N GLY A 383 27.06 -9.73 -18.20
CA GLY A 383 25.79 -9.47 -18.87
C GLY A 383 24.95 -10.72 -19.15
N GLY A 384 25.12 -11.83 -18.41
CA GLY A 384 24.19 -12.97 -18.47
C GLY A 384 24.13 -13.69 -19.79
N THR A 385 25.27 -13.91 -20.43
CA THR A 385 25.33 -14.50 -21.79
C THR A 385 25.83 -15.93 -21.84
N ASP A 386 26.31 -16.47 -20.72
CA ASP A 386 26.99 -17.74 -20.74
C ASP A 386 26.02 -18.92 -20.69
N GLY A 387 25.49 -19.29 -21.86
CA GLY A 387 24.81 -20.56 -22.11
C GLY A 387 23.28 -20.48 -22.18
N PRO A 388 22.62 -21.61 -22.51
CA PRO A 388 21.16 -21.69 -22.55
C PRO A 388 20.53 -21.33 -21.18
N GLY A 389 19.46 -20.54 -21.18
CA GLY A 389 18.76 -20.13 -19.96
C GLY A 389 19.28 -18.85 -19.31
N SER A 390 20.41 -18.30 -19.78
CA SER A 390 21.05 -17.13 -19.20
C SER A 390 20.23 -15.83 -19.30
N GLY A 391 19.43 -15.69 -20.34
CA GLY A 391 18.47 -14.59 -20.45
C GLY A 391 17.30 -14.76 -19.47
N THR A 392 16.86 -15.99 -19.24
CA THR A 392 15.82 -16.27 -18.24
C THR A 392 16.32 -15.94 -16.83
N ALA A 393 17.54 -16.37 -16.51
CA ALA A 393 18.24 -16.04 -15.27
C ALA A 393 18.40 -14.51 -15.11
N PHE A 394 18.81 -13.80 -16.17
CA PHE A 394 18.96 -12.34 -16.17
C PHE A 394 17.64 -11.63 -15.83
N MET A 395 16.56 -11.97 -16.53
CA MET A 395 15.25 -11.34 -16.28
C MET A 395 14.75 -11.68 -14.88
N GLY A 396 14.88 -12.94 -14.46
CA GLY A 396 14.46 -13.39 -13.14
C GLY A 396 15.20 -12.71 -12.00
N PHE A 397 16.52 -12.57 -12.11
CA PHE A 397 17.34 -11.80 -11.17
C PHE A 397 16.86 -10.35 -11.07
N HIS A 398 16.60 -9.69 -12.20
CA HIS A 398 16.09 -8.31 -12.22
C HIS A 398 14.72 -8.21 -11.53
N ARG A 399 13.78 -9.11 -11.84
CA ARG A 399 12.47 -9.15 -11.20
C ARG A 399 12.58 -9.34 -9.69
N ALA A 400 13.40 -10.30 -9.26
CA ALA A 400 13.59 -10.62 -7.85
C ALA A 400 14.26 -9.47 -7.09
N MET A 401 15.29 -8.86 -7.67
CA MET A 401 15.94 -7.68 -7.12
C MET A 401 14.98 -6.49 -7.01
N MET A 402 14.16 -6.24 -8.03
CA MET A 402 13.16 -5.17 -7.98
C MET A 402 12.09 -5.46 -6.92
N ASN A 403 11.71 -6.72 -6.72
CA ASN A 403 10.80 -7.14 -5.66
C ASN A 403 11.41 -6.94 -4.27
N GLU A 404 12.66 -7.33 -4.07
CA GLU A 404 13.35 -7.15 -2.80
C GLU A 404 13.61 -5.69 -2.48
N LEU A 405 13.89 -4.87 -3.49
CA LEU A 405 14.04 -3.44 -3.33
C LEU A 405 12.71 -2.78 -2.94
N ARG A 406 11.60 -3.19 -3.59
CA ARG A 406 10.24 -2.80 -3.18
C ARG A 406 9.97 -3.22 -1.74
N LYS A 407 10.32 -4.46 -1.36
CA LYS A 407 10.19 -4.98 0.00
C LYS A 407 11.01 -4.17 0.99
N PHE A 408 12.29 -3.92 0.71
CA PHE A 408 13.20 -3.17 1.57
C PHE A 408 12.75 -1.70 1.72
N ALA A 409 12.23 -1.07 0.66
CA ALA A 409 11.61 0.25 0.73
C ALA A 409 10.39 0.25 1.66
N MET A 410 9.54 -0.77 1.55
CA MET A 410 8.40 -0.96 2.45
C MET A 410 8.82 -1.27 3.89
N GLU A 411 9.96 -1.92 4.09
CA GLU A 411 10.47 -2.36 5.39
C GLU A 411 11.27 -1.29 6.13
N ASN A 412 11.69 -0.16 5.53
CA ASN A 412 12.58 0.84 6.15
C ASN A 412 11.96 2.25 6.31
N ASP A 413 10.64 2.34 6.57
CA ASP A 413 9.92 3.63 6.74
C ASP A 413 10.11 4.62 5.57
N GLY A 414 10.46 4.11 4.38
CA GLY A 414 10.71 4.90 3.18
C GLY A 414 9.44 5.54 2.68
N ARG A 415 9.20 6.79 3.11
CA ARG A 415 8.33 7.75 2.45
C ARG A 415 8.56 7.64 0.95
N HIS A 416 7.48 7.42 0.21
CA HIS A 416 7.46 7.07 -1.22
C HIS A 416 8.13 8.14 -2.11
N ALA A 417 9.45 8.16 -2.15
CA ALA A 417 10.23 8.95 -3.12
C ALA A 417 10.95 8.05 -4.13
N LEU A 418 10.66 6.75 -4.14
CA LEU A 418 10.85 5.92 -5.31
C LEU A 418 9.57 6.01 -6.15
N PRO A 419 9.62 6.32 -7.46
CA PRO A 419 8.47 6.15 -8.33
C PRO A 419 8.16 4.66 -8.40
N ILE A 420 7.27 4.18 -7.53
CA ILE A 420 6.77 2.82 -7.55
C ILE A 420 5.56 2.81 -8.48
N SER A 421 5.76 2.38 -9.73
CA SER A 421 4.63 1.94 -10.55
C SER A 421 4.31 0.50 -10.15
N THR A 422 3.19 0.29 -9.47
CA THR A 422 2.72 -1.04 -9.07
C THR A 422 1.93 -1.74 -10.16
N VAL A 423 1.76 -1.16 -11.35
CA VAL A 423 0.92 -1.74 -12.41
C VAL A 423 1.37 -1.36 -13.83
N GLY A 424 1.35 -2.36 -14.70
CA GLY A 424 2.00 -2.34 -16.01
C GLY A 424 1.59 -1.20 -16.95
N LEU A 425 2.63 -0.72 -17.65
CA LEU A 425 2.66 -0.02 -18.95
C LEU A 425 2.28 1.47 -18.97
N VAL A 426 3.29 2.34 -18.88
CA VAL A 426 3.97 3.02 -20.01
C VAL A 426 5.45 3.11 -19.60
N ILE A 427 6.42 3.04 -20.52
CA ILE A 427 7.82 3.42 -20.27
C ILE A 427 7.91 4.95 -20.50
N PRO A 428 7.92 5.78 -19.45
CA PRO A 428 7.97 7.24 -19.50
C PRO A 428 9.41 7.74 -19.21
N PRO A 429 9.70 9.05 -19.33
CA PRO A 429 11.01 9.63 -19.66
C PRO A 429 12.12 9.57 -18.58
N TRP A 430 12.01 8.72 -17.56
CA TRP A 430 12.69 8.88 -16.27
C TRP A 430 14.21 8.92 -16.32
N LEU A 431 14.87 8.33 -17.33
CA LEU A 431 16.33 8.36 -17.38
C LEU A 431 16.84 9.78 -17.64
N GLY A 432 16.17 10.55 -18.51
CA GLY A 432 16.53 11.95 -18.78
C GLY A 432 16.27 12.87 -17.59
N ASP A 433 15.14 12.64 -16.88
CA ASP A 433 14.71 13.48 -15.76
C ASP A 433 15.53 13.22 -14.49
N ALA A 434 15.87 11.97 -14.20
CA ALA A 434 16.77 11.61 -13.09
C ALA A 434 18.18 12.17 -13.33
N MET A 435 18.66 12.15 -14.57
CA MET A 435 19.97 12.70 -14.93
C MET A 435 19.98 14.23 -14.92
N GLN A 436 18.92 14.90 -15.35
CA GLN A 436 18.77 16.36 -15.18
C GLN A 436 18.71 16.76 -13.71
N ALA A 437 18.00 16.01 -12.86
CA ALA A 437 17.94 16.28 -11.43
C ALA A 437 19.30 16.12 -10.74
N LEU A 438 20.10 15.12 -11.14
CA LEU A 438 21.46 14.90 -10.62
C LEU A 438 22.45 15.97 -11.12
N GLY A 439 22.33 16.39 -12.40
CA GLY A 439 23.13 17.48 -12.96
C GLY A 439 22.81 18.84 -12.36
N ALA A 440 21.53 19.15 -12.13
CA ALA A 440 21.08 20.39 -11.49
C ALA A 440 21.52 20.51 -10.02
N ALA A 441 21.80 19.38 -9.36
CA ALA A 441 22.25 19.31 -7.97
C ALA A 441 23.79 19.31 -7.81
N GLY A 442 24.57 19.32 -8.89
CA GLY A 442 26.04 19.45 -8.85
C GLY A 442 26.81 18.17 -8.51
N PHE A 443 26.17 17.00 -8.54
CA PHE A 443 26.76 15.70 -8.15
C PHE A 443 27.31 14.87 -9.33
N SER A 444 27.50 15.45 -10.51
CA SER A 444 28.29 14.79 -11.57
C SER A 444 29.73 14.47 -11.13
N GLU A 445 30.19 15.13 -10.06
CA GLU A 445 31.56 15.03 -9.54
C GLU A 445 31.74 14.13 -8.30
N GLU A 446 30.69 13.83 -7.50
CA GLU A 446 30.84 13.15 -6.18
C GLU A 446 30.74 11.60 -6.23
N TYR A 447 30.03 11.04 -7.21
CA TYR A 447 30.07 9.62 -7.53
C TYR A 447 31.01 9.45 -8.72
N ALA A 448 32.11 8.69 -8.55
CA ALA A 448 33.28 8.56 -9.44
C ALA A 448 33.09 9.11 -10.87
N PRO A 449 33.97 10.02 -11.36
CA PRO A 449 33.69 10.93 -12.46
C PRO A 449 33.00 10.22 -13.62
N ARG A 450 31.72 10.55 -13.80
CA ARG A 450 30.89 10.00 -14.87
C ARG A 450 31.55 10.34 -16.19
N PHE A 451 31.69 9.36 -17.07
CA PHE A 451 32.40 9.60 -18.34
C PHE A 451 31.62 10.50 -19.30
N ASN A 452 30.30 10.71 -19.07
CA ASN A 452 29.49 11.50 -19.97
C ASN A 452 28.28 12.19 -19.29
N ASP A 453 28.40 13.49 -19.04
CA ASP A 453 27.33 14.34 -18.49
C ASP A 453 26.17 14.59 -19.49
N GLN A 454 26.19 13.98 -20.68
CA GLN A 454 25.25 14.22 -21.79
C GLN A 454 24.24 13.09 -22.06
N MET A 455 24.03 12.11 -21.16
CA MET A 455 23.02 11.07 -21.41
C MET A 455 21.57 11.55 -21.14
N THR A 456 21.15 12.67 -21.72
CA THR A 456 19.76 13.15 -21.63
C THR A 456 18.79 12.37 -22.52
N ASP A 457 19.29 11.47 -23.37
CA ASP A 457 18.53 10.85 -24.45
C ASP A 457 18.92 9.37 -24.62
N TRP A 458 18.60 8.51 -23.65
CA TRP A 458 18.71 7.06 -23.81
C TRP A 458 17.37 6.45 -24.20
N GLY A 459 17.21 6.14 -25.49
CA GLY A 459 16.00 5.55 -26.03
C GLY A 459 15.88 4.03 -25.91
N LEU A 460 14.74 3.47 -26.32
CA LEU A 460 14.58 2.05 -26.63
C LEU A 460 14.93 1.76 -28.09
N PRO A 461 15.75 0.73 -28.38
CA PRO A 461 15.95 0.24 -29.72
C PRO A 461 14.65 -0.37 -30.28
N SER A 462 14.52 -0.42 -31.61
CA SER A 462 13.33 -0.93 -32.31
C SER A 462 12.90 -2.32 -31.86
N TYR A 463 13.87 -3.22 -31.64
CA TYR A 463 13.61 -4.60 -31.22
C TYR A 463 13.07 -4.72 -29.79
N LEU A 464 13.11 -3.67 -28.97
CA LEU A 464 12.48 -3.61 -27.64
C LEU A 464 11.17 -2.83 -27.63
N THR A 465 10.68 -2.37 -28.80
CA THR A 465 9.37 -1.73 -28.90
C THR A 465 8.34 -2.65 -29.53
N VAL A 466 7.06 -2.41 -29.24
CA VAL A 466 5.95 -3.18 -29.80
C VAL A 466 5.81 -2.94 -31.32
N ASN A 467 6.13 -1.72 -31.77
CA ASN A 467 5.87 -1.25 -33.13
C ASN A 467 7.08 -1.34 -34.07
N ALA A 468 8.22 -1.91 -33.63
CA ALA A 468 9.48 -1.92 -34.38
C ALA A 468 10.05 -0.52 -34.70
N THR A 469 9.50 0.53 -34.08
CA THR A 469 9.99 1.90 -34.20
C THR A 469 10.84 2.20 -32.97
N PRO A 470 12.11 2.63 -33.11
CA PRO A 470 12.89 3.04 -31.95
C PRO A 470 12.25 4.28 -31.33
N SER A 471 12.45 4.48 -30.03
CA SER A 471 12.01 5.73 -29.38
C SER A 471 12.75 6.94 -29.95
N ALA A 472 12.15 8.12 -29.90
CA ALA A 472 12.71 9.36 -30.47
C ALA A 472 14.15 9.67 -30.00
N ASN A 473 14.52 9.22 -28.80
CA ASN A 473 15.80 9.49 -28.17
C ASN A 473 16.82 8.36 -28.40
N TRP A 474 16.57 7.39 -29.28
CA TRP A 474 17.57 6.38 -29.64
C TRP A 474 18.63 7.01 -30.56
N LEU A 475 19.68 7.55 -29.95
CA LEU A 475 20.88 7.95 -30.69
C LEU A 475 21.51 6.71 -31.29
N ASN A 476 21.76 6.76 -32.59
CA ASN A 476 22.36 5.74 -33.45
C ASN A 476 23.83 5.46 -33.06
N SER A 477 24.06 5.10 -31.80
CA SER A 477 25.32 4.54 -31.35
C SER A 477 25.36 3.11 -31.88
N SER A 478 26.47 2.76 -32.50
CA SER A 478 26.74 1.45 -33.07
C SER A 478 26.83 0.41 -31.95
N VAL A 479 25.68 0.02 -31.40
CA VAL A 479 25.55 -1.14 -30.53
C VAL A 479 25.62 -2.36 -31.43
N TRP A 480 26.56 -3.26 -31.12
CA TRP A 480 26.83 -4.45 -31.92
C TRP A 480 25.67 -5.43 -31.74
N VAL A 481 24.82 -5.57 -32.76
CA VAL A 481 23.62 -6.42 -32.72
C VAL A 481 24.03 -7.89 -32.87
N GLY A 482 24.26 -8.58 -31.75
CA GLY A 482 24.48 -10.02 -31.67
C GLY A 482 23.21 -10.85 -31.84
N VAL A 483 22.02 -10.28 -31.59
CA VAL A 483 20.71 -10.93 -31.81
C VAL A 483 20.08 -10.52 -33.15
N ASN A 484 20.70 -10.95 -34.25
CA ASN A 484 20.44 -10.51 -35.64
C ASN A 484 19.04 -10.76 -36.25
N ASN A 485 18.00 -11.15 -35.51
CA ASN A 485 16.75 -11.64 -36.15
C ASN A 485 15.42 -11.05 -35.65
N TYR A 486 15.41 -10.13 -34.68
CA TYR A 486 14.16 -9.60 -34.12
C TYR A 486 13.98 -8.12 -34.43
N THR A 487 12.78 -7.74 -34.91
CA THR A 487 12.49 -6.35 -35.30
C THR A 487 11.67 -5.59 -34.26
N ARG A 488 10.96 -6.32 -33.39
CA ARG A 488 10.14 -5.82 -32.28
C ARG A 488 10.15 -6.83 -31.14
N ILE A 489 9.77 -6.36 -29.95
CA ILE A 489 9.82 -7.17 -28.72
C ILE A 489 8.96 -8.43 -28.84
N GLY A 490 7.82 -8.34 -29.53
CA GLY A 490 6.92 -9.48 -29.76
C GLY A 490 7.43 -10.55 -30.74
N ASP A 491 8.58 -10.34 -31.38
CA ASP A 491 9.17 -11.36 -32.25
C ASP A 491 9.98 -12.39 -31.45
N MET A 492 10.35 -12.10 -30.20
CA MET A 492 11.15 -12.99 -29.35
C MET A 492 10.32 -14.19 -28.88
N PRO A 493 10.78 -15.43 -29.09
CA PRO A 493 10.01 -16.66 -28.88
C PRO A 493 9.82 -17.05 -27.41
N ASP A 494 10.76 -16.69 -26.55
CA ASP A 494 10.81 -17.10 -25.15
C ASP A 494 11.53 -16.05 -24.29
N LEU A 495 11.43 -16.24 -22.96
CA LEU A 495 12.01 -15.35 -21.96
C LEU A 495 13.55 -15.33 -22.03
N ASP A 496 14.17 -16.45 -22.42
CA ASP A 496 15.62 -16.56 -22.57
C ASP A 496 16.12 -15.66 -23.70
N THR A 497 15.46 -15.71 -24.86
CA THR A 497 15.78 -14.83 -25.98
C THR A 497 15.60 -13.36 -25.64
N LEU A 498 14.53 -13.01 -24.91
CA LEU A 498 14.30 -11.64 -24.45
C LEU A 498 15.44 -11.17 -23.54
N GLY A 499 15.79 -11.97 -22.53
CA GLY A 499 16.83 -11.63 -21.58
C GLY A 499 18.19 -11.46 -22.24
N GLN A 500 18.59 -12.37 -23.14
CA GLN A 500 19.86 -12.25 -23.88
C GLN A 500 19.89 -10.99 -24.76
N ALA A 501 18.79 -10.66 -25.43
CA ALA A 501 18.71 -9.45 -26.25
C ALA A 501 18.85 -8.16 -25.42
N ILE A 502 18.30 -8.14 -24.22
CA ILE A 502 18.42 -7.00 -23.32
C ILE A 502 19.81 -6.94 -22.69
N ALA A 503 20.32 -8.06 -22.15
CA ALA A 503 21.46 -8.08 -21.25
C ALA A 503 22.77 -7.64 -21.92
N VAL A 504 23.00 -8.07 -23.17
CA VAL A 504 24.26 -7.80 -23.91
C VAL A 504 24.33 -6.39 -24.44
N GLU A 505 23.26 -5.98 -25.11
CA GLU A 505 23.31 -4.83 -25.99
C GLU A 505 22.72 -3.60 -25.33
N TYR A 506 21.58 -3.76 -24.68
CA TYR A 506 20.86 -2.63 -24.12
C TYR A 506 21.34 -2.33 -22.70
N HIS A 507 21.33 -3.36 -21.86
CA HIS A 507 21.73 -3.31 -20.45
C HIS A 507 23.20 -2.91 -20.29
N ALA A 508 24.14 -3.69 -20.81
CA ALA A 508 25.57 -3.42 -20.65
C ALA A 508 26.01 -2.08 -21.27
N SER A 509 25.39 -1.66 -22.38
CA SER A 509 25.69 -0.37 -23.00
C SER A 509 25.28 0.80 -22.13
N LEU A 510 24.16 0.73 -21.40
CA LEU A 510 23.81 1.79 -20.45
C LEU A 510 24.81 1.83 -19.29
N HIS A 511 25.12 0.69 -18.67
CA HIS A 511 26.10 0.64 -17.58
C HIS A 511 27.43 1.27 -18.01
N SER A 512 27.89 0.94 -19.22
CA SER A 512 29.10 1.51 -19.81
C SER A 512 28.99 3.01 -20.11
N ALA A 513 27.84 3.46 -20.62
CA ALA A 513 27.62 4.85 -21.00
C ALA A 513 27.45 5.78 -19.80
N VAL A 514 26.77 5.32 -18.73
CA VAL A 514 26.61 6.09 -17.48
C VAL A 514 27.95 6.24 -16.75
N GLY A 515 28.79 5.19 -16.78
CA GLY A 515 30.10 5.22 -16.14
C GLY A 515 30.00 5.17 -14.62
N GLY A 516 31.08 5.58 -13.93
CA GLY A 516 31.13 5.65 -12.46
C GLY A 516 30.74 4.33 -11.78
N THR A 517 29.98 4.43 -10.68
CA THR A 517 29.46 3.27 -9.93
C THR A 517 28.60 2.34 -10.81
N MET A 518 27.78 2.87 -11.73
CA MET A 518 27.00 2.07 -12.68
C MET A 518 27.86 1.21 -13.61
N SER A 519 29.06 1.65 -13.98
CA SER A 519 29.95 0.83 -14.85
C SER A 519 30.70 -0.28 -14.12
N SER A 520 30.50 -0.41 -12.80
CA SER A 520 31.16 -1.40 -11.96
C SER A 520 30.16 -2.39 -11.35
N PHE A 521 30.66 -3.43 -10.71
CA PHE A 521 29.84 -4.34 -9.92
C PHE A 521 29.16 -3.68 -8.71
N TYR A 522 29.58 -2.46 -8.33
CA TYR A 522 28.92 -1.64 -7.32
C TYR A 522 27.67 -0.92 -7.82
N SER A 523 27.23 -1.17 -9.05
CA SER A 523 26.05 -0.51 -9.63
C SER A 523 24.80 -0.51 -8.74
N PRO A 524 24.49 -1.53 -7.89
CA PRO A 524 23.35 -1.45 -6.97
C PRO A 524 23.37 -0.27 -5.99
N ALA A 525 24.53 0.33 -5.74
CA ALA A 525 24.68 1.52 -4.89
C ALA A 525 24.44 2.85 -5.66
N ASP A 526 24.25 2.82 -6.98
CA ASP A 526 23.99 4.02 -7.78
C ASP A 526 22.48 4.36 -7.78
N PRO A 527 22.08 5.62 -7.55
CA PRO A 527 20.67 6.02 -7.58
C PRO A 527 19.94 5.76 -8.91
N ILE A 528 20.66 5.74 -10.05
CA ILE A 528 20.09 5.45 -11.38
C ILE A 528 19.75 3.96 -11.53
N PHE A 529 20.43 3.09 -10.76
CA PHE A 529 20.29 1.64 -10.84
C PHE A 529 18.84 1.19 -10.79
N TYR A 530 18.07 1.72 -9.83
CA TYR A 530 16.66 1.36 -9.67
C TYR A 530 15.81 1.68 -10.90
N GLY A 531 15.90 2.92 -11.40
CA GLY A 531 15.11 3.35 -12.55
C GLY A 531 15.44 2.52 -13.79
N TRP A 532 16.71 2.21 -13.97
CA TRP A 532 17.15 1.35 -15.07
C TRP A 532 16.67 -0.09 -14.94
N HIS A 533 16.88 -0.73 -13.80
CA HIS A 533 16.52 -2.13 -13.61
C HIS A 533 15.00 -2.33 -13.53
N GLY A 534 14.25 -1.31 -13.09
CA GLY A 534 12.80 -1.28 -13.19
C GLY A 534 12.29 -1.14 -14.63
N LEU A 535 13.01 -0.42 -15.49
CA LEU A 535 12.73 -0.43 -16.93
C LEU A 535 12.96 -1.83 -17.53
N ILE A 536 14.09 -2.47 -17.21
CA ILE A 536 14.37 -3.83 -17.66
C ILE A 536 13.27 -4.81 -17.20
N ASP A 537 12.86 -4.73 -15.93
CA ASP A 537 11.75 -5.51 -15.37
C ASP A 537 10.45 -5.30 -16.16
N GLY A 538 10.11 -4.04 -16.46
CA GLY A 538 8.92 -3.67 -17.21
C GLY A 538 8.92 -4.15 -18.67
N LEU A 539 10.10 -4.29 -19.32
CA LEU A 539 10.19 -4.85 -20.68
C LEU A 539 9.73 -6.31 -20.72
N ALA A 540 9.93 -7.07 -19.63
CA ALA A 540 9.39 -8.42 -19.50
C ALA A 540 7.86 -8.41 -19.52
N ASP A 541 7.23 -7.47 -18.81
CA ASP A 541 5.77 -7.33 -18.77
C ASP A 541 5.20 -6.94 -20.14
N VAL A 542 5.90 -6.04 -20.85
CA VAL A 542 5.55 -5.66 -22.23
C VAL A 542 5.59 -6.89 -23.14
N TRP A 543 6.65 -7.71 -23.03
CA TRP A 543 6.79 -8.93 -23.81
C TRP A 543 5.72 -9.98 -23.45
N LEU A 544 5.43 -10.19 -22.16
CA LEU A 544 4.39 -11.10 -21.67
C LEU A 544 2.99 -10.72 -22.18
N ALA A 545 2.77 -9.45 -22.50
CA ALA A 545 1.53 -8.98 -23.12
C ALA A 545 1.43 -9.28 -24.63
N THR A 546 2.52 -9.69 -25.29
CA THR A 546 2.52 -10.07 -26.71
C THR A 546 2.00 -11.49 -26.92
N PRO A 547 1.54 -11.88 -28.13
CA PRO A 547 1.08 -13.24 -28.39
C PRO A 547 2.11 -14.33 -28.07
N LYS A 548 3.41 -14.06 -28.29
CA LYS A 548 4.48 -15.02 -27.98
C LYS A 548 4.75 -15.12 -26.49
N GLY A 549 4.78 -13.99 -25.77
CA GLY A 549 4.91 -13.99 -24.31
C GLY A 549 3.72 -14.68 -23.61
N GLN A 550 2.50 -14.44 -24.07
CA GLN A 550 1.31 -15.13 -23.58
C GLN A 550 1.38 -16.65 -23.85
N ALA A 551 1.82 -17.05 -25.05
CA ALA A 551 1.99 -18.46 -25.39
C ALA A 551 3.07 -19.13 -24.52
N TRP A 552 4.20 -18.46 -24.30
CA TRP A 552 5.25 -18.93 -23.39
C TRP A 552 4.74 -19.05 -21.95
N ALA A 553 4.03 -18.05 -21.44
CA ALA A 553 3.48 -18.08 -20.08
C ALA A 553 2.45 -19.20 -19.89
N ALA A 554 1.59 -19.42 -20.89
CA ALA A 554 0.63 -20.51 -20.90
C ALA A 554 1.29 -21.89 -20.96
N ALA A 555 2.43 -22.01 -21.65
CA ALA A 555 3.24 -23.23 -21.69
C ALA A 555 4.02 -23.48 -20.39
N ASN A 556 4.27 -22.44 -19.60
CA ASN A 556 5.10 -22.49 -18.38
C ASN A 556 4.36 -21.94 -17.14
N PRO A 557 3.15 -22.42 -16.80
CA PRO A 557 2.27 -21.78 -15.81
C PRO A 557 2.82 -21.77 -14.37
N THR A 558 3.81 -22.63 -14.07
CA THR A 558 4.47 -22.73 -12.76
C THR A 558 5.86 -22.11 -12.76
N HIS A 559 6.26 -21.42 -13.83
CA HIS A 559 7.58 -20.82 -13.90
C HIS A 559 7.75 -19.75 -12.81
N PRO A 560 8.86 -19.73 -12.06
CA PRO A 560 9.07 -18.75 -10.98
C PRO A 560 8.92 -17.29 -11.42
N PHE A 561 9.23 -17.00 -12.70
CA PHE A 561 9.09 -15.65 -13.28
C PHE A 561 7.65 -15.13 -13.31
N LEU A 562 6.67 -16.04 -13.35
CA LEU A 562 5.24 -15.71 -13.36
C LEU A 562 4.65 -15.65 -11.95
N ALA A 563 5.42 -16.00 -10.92
CA ALA A 563 4.93 -15.98 -9.55
C ALA A 563 4.63 -14.54 -9.11
N VAL A 564 3.41 -14.32 -8.64
CA VAL A 564 2.98 -13.03 -8.10
C VAL A 564 3.49 -12.92 -6.66
N GLY A 565 4.35 -11.94 -6.39
CA GLY A 565 4.86 -11.65 -5.06
C GLY A 565 6.38 -11.61 -4.97
N PHE A 566 6.91 -11.50 -3.74
CA PHE A 566 8.34 -11.39 -3.48
C PHE A 566 9.04 -12.75 -3.66
N THR A 567 9.59 -13.00 -4.84
CA THR A 567 10.59 -14.07 -5.06
C THR A 567 11.96 -13.58 -4.58
N SER A 568 12.70 -14.44 -3.87
CA SER A 568 14.08 -14.11 -3.46
C SER A 568 14.99 -14.04 -4.67
N HIS A 569 16.01 -13.18 -4.64
CA HIS A 569 17.04 -13.14 -5.69
C HIS A 569 17.90 -14.42 -5.71
N HIS A 570 17.92 -15.18 -4.61
CA HIS A 570 18.56 -16.50 -4.55
C HIS A 570 17.79 -17.53 -5.38
N GLY A 571 18.47 -18.23 -6.30
CA GLY A 571 17.91 -19.34 -7.09
C GLY A 571 17.61 -19.01 -8.56
N TRP A 572 18.28 -18.01 -9.14
CA TRP A 572 18.18 -17.66 -10.57
C TRP A 572 19.44 -18.09 -11.35
N ASP A 573 19.92 -19.32 -11.12
CA ASP A 573 21.13 -19.84 -11.76
C ASP A 573 20.82 -20.51 -13.10
N ASN A 574 21.73 -20.43 -14.09
CA ASN A 574 21.57 -21.05 -15.41
C ASN A 574 21.14 -22.54 -15.38
N ALA A 575 21.59 -23.28 -14.37
CA ALA A 575 21.30 -24.71 -14.22
C ALA A 575 19.83 -25.02 -13.91
N ASP A 576 19.07 -24.06 -13.38
CA ASP A 576 17.68 -24.25 -12.95
C ASP A 576 16.66 -24.01 -14.09
N PHE A 577 17.10 -23.44 -15.22
CA PHE A 577 16.21 -22.97 -16.30
C PHE A 577 16.59 -23.42 -17.72
N ALA A 578 17.65 -24.21 -17.87
CA ALA A 578 17.90 -24.93 -19.12
C ALA A 578 16.91 -26.10 -19.26
N PRO A 579 16.23 -26.27 -20.42
CA PRO A 579 15.31 -27.39 -20.64
C PRO A 579 15.97 -28.78 -20.65
#